data_AF-A0A0G0WSV2-F1
#
_entry.id   AF-A0A0G0WSV2-F1
#
_cell.length_a   1.000
_cell.length_b   1.000
_cell.length_c   1.000
_cell.angle_alpha   90.00
_cell.angle_beta   90.00
_cell.angle_gamma   90.00
#
_symmetry.space_group_name_H-M   'P 1'
#
loop_
_entity.id
_entity.type
_entity.pdbx_description
1 polymer ?
#
loop_
_entity_poly.entity_id
_entity_poly.type
_entity_poly.pdbx_seq_one_letter_code
_entity_poly.pdbx_strand_id
1 'polypeptide(L)' 'MKRKDKIQIHTMNKTELASQIQAIGEQIKKMKMERYTKPAKNVHEITIAKRKYAIMKTVLSQKHQGESV' A
#
# COMPACT_ATOMS: atom_id res chain seq x y z
N MET A 1 7.15 -7.11 -5.93
CA MET A 1 6.48 -7.56 -4.68
C MET A 1 6.53 -9.07 -4.64
N LYS A 2 6.93 -9.64 -3.51
CA LYS A 2 7.15 -11.08 -3.38
C LYS A 2 5.79 -11.78 -3.14
N ARG A 3 5.74 -13.09 -3.43
CA ARG A 3 4.52 -13.91 -3.21
C ARG A 3 4.05 -13.87 -1.75
N LYS A 4 5.00 -13.87 -0.80
CA LYS A 4 4.73 -13.77 0.65
C LYS A 4 3.96 -12.48 1.01
N ASP A 5 4.35 -11.35 0.42
CA ASP A 5 3.70 -10.06 0.67
C ASP A 5 2.22 -10.07 0.22
N LYS A 6 1.92 -10.71 -0.92
CA LYS A 6 0.53 -10.85 -1.40
C LYS A 6 -0.30 -11.66 -0.41
N ILE A 7 0.20 -12.82 0.00
CA ILE A 7 -0.50 -13.71 0.94
C ILE A 7 -0.80 -12.95 2.24
N GLN A 8 0.21 -12.26 2.78
CA GLN A 8 0.05 -11.46 4.00
C GLN A 8 -1.06 -10.40 3.88
N ILE A 9 -1.14 -9.70 2.74
CA ILE A 9 -2.18 -8.69 2.50
C ILE A 9 -3.58 -9.33 2.49
N HIS A 10 -3.73 -10.53 1.91
CA HIS A 10 -5.03 -11.22 1.88
C HIS A 10 -5.46 -11.76 3.26
N THR A 11 -4.49 -12.16 4.10
CA THR A 11 -4.77 -12.67 5.45
C THR A 11 -5.09 -11.59 6.48
N MET A 12 -4.71 -10.33 6.23
CA MET A 12 -4.98 -9.22 7.15
C MET A 12 -6.49 -8.95 7.32
N ASN A 13 -6.85 -8.51 8.52
CA ASN A 13 -8.21 -8.04 8.79
C ASN A 13 -8.44 -6.64 8.20
N LYS A 14 -9.69 -6.15 8.21
CA LYS A 14 -10.05 -4.86 7.59
C LYS A 14 -9.38 -3.67 8.28
N THR A 15 -9.31 -3.69 9.61
CA THR A 15 -8.75 -2.59 10.41
C THR A 15 -7.24 -2.50 10.21
N GLU A 16 -6.53 -3.63 10.18
CA GLU A 16 -5.12 -3.73 9.83
C GLU A 16 -4.86 -3.24 8.41
N LEU A 17 -5.68 -3.66 7.43
CA LEU A 17 -5.56 -3.19 6.06
C LEU A 17 -5.73 -1.67 5.97
N ALA A 18 -6.73 -1.10 6.63
CA ALA A 18 -6.96 0.34 6.65
C ALA A 18 -5.77 1.10 7.26
N SER A 19 -5.28 0.65 8.41
CA SER A 19 -4.11 1.22 9.08
C SER A 19 -2.85 1.13 8.21
N GLN A 20 -2.62 0.00 7.54
CA GLN A 20 -1.47 -0.15 6.65
C GLN A 20 -1.58 0.69 5.38
N ILE A 21 -2.77 0.86 4.83
CA ILE A 21 -3.02 1.76 3.70
C ILE A 21 -2.65 3.20 4.07
N GLN A 22 -3.05 3.67 5.27
CA GLN A 22 -2.69 5.01 5.75
C GLN A 22 -1.17 5.15 5.91
N ALA A 23 -0.52 4.21 6.60
CA ALA A 23 0.92 4.24 6.84
C ALA A 23 1.73 4.23 5.53
N ILE A 24 1.35 3.40 4.54
CA ILE A 24 2.02 3.37 3.23
C ILE A 24 1.76 4.67 2.46
N GLY A 25 0.56 5.26 2.57
CA GLY A 25 0.24 6.55 1.99
C GLY A 25 1.16 7.66 2.50
N GLU A 26 1.37 7.72 3.82
CA GLU A 26 2.29 8.66 4.46
C GLU A 26 3.75 8.41 4.05
N GLN A 27 4.16 7.15 3.98
CA GLN A 27 5.50 6.78 3.52
C GLN A 27 5.75 7.26 2.07
N ILE A 28 4.77 7.06 1.17
CA ILE A 28 4.86 7.56 -0.21
C ILE A 28 4.97 9.08 -0.22
N LYS A 29 4.19 9.78 0.62
CA LYS A 29 4.26 11.25 0.73
C LYS A 29 5.65 11.68 1.17
N LYS A 30 6.21 11.08 2.24
CA LYS A 30 7.57 11.37 2.72
C LYS A 30 8.62 11.14 1.64
N MET A 31 8.57 9.98 0.96
CA MET A 31 9.51 9.68 -0.13
C MET A 31 9.41 10.66 -1.31
N LYS A 32 8.20 11.12 -1.64
CA LYS A 32 8.00 12.18 -2.65
C LYS A 32 8.56 13.53 -2.18
N MET A 33 8.42 13.87 -0.90
CA MET A 33 8.96 15.13 -0.37
C MET A 33 10.49 15.15 -0.47
N GLU A 34 11.16 14.03 -0.20
CA GLU A 34 12.61 13.90 -0.36
C GLU A 34 13.09 14.11 -1.81
N ARG A 35 12.20 13.94 -2.80
CA ARG A 35 12.52 14.16 -4.22
C ARG A 35 12.52 15.62 -4.65
N TYR A 36 11.94 16.52 -3.87
CA TYR A 36 12.04 17.96 -4.17
C TYR A 36 13.49 18.43 -4.10
N THR A 37 14.27 17.88 -3.15
CA THR A 37 15.70 18.20 -3.01
C THR A 37 16.60 17.21 -3.73
N LYS A 38 16.16 15.96 -3.95
CA LYS A 38 16.94 14.90 -4.63
C LYS A 38 16.08 14.12 -5.64
N PRO A 39 15.93 14.60 -6.89
CA PRO A 39 14.94 14.07 -7.84
C PRO A 39 15.04 12.59 -8.19
N ALA A 40 16.25 12.03 -8.19
CA ALA A 40 16.51 10.61 -8.47
C ALA A 40 16.31 9.69 -7.25
N LYS A 41 16.13 10.25 -6.05
CA LYS A 41 16.01 9.46 -4.82
C LYS A 41 14.68 8.71 -4.78
N ASN A 42 14.70 7.47 -4.30
CA ASN A 42 13.52 6.68 -3.98
C ASN A 42 12.53 6.40 -5.14
N VAL A 43 12.93 6.57 -6.41
CA VAL A 43 12.00 6.46 -7.57
C VAL A 43 11.42 5.05 -7.69
N HIS A 44 12.27 4.03 -7.52
CA HIS A 44 11.86 2.64 -7.60
C HIS A 44 11.00 2.23 -6.40
N GLU A 45 11.40 2.68 -5.21
CA GLU A 45 10.76 2.43 -3.92
C GLU A 45 9.34 3.03 -3.88
N ILE A 46 9.17 4.26 -4.39
CA ILE A 46 7.85 4.88 -4.56
C ILE A 46 6.96 4.02 -5.46
N THR A 47 7.51 3.49 -6.55
CA THR A 47 6.75 2.66 -7.49
C THR A 47 6.31 1.35 -6.84
N ILE A 48 7.19 0.71 -6.07
CA ILE A 48 6.85 -0.49 -5.30
C ILE A 48 5.78 -0.19 -4.24
N ALA A 49 5.95 0.89 -3.47
CA ALA A 49 5.01 1.30 -2.43
C ALA A 49 3.62 1.61 -3.00
N LYS A 50 3.55 2.32 -4.15
CA LYS A 50 2.30 2.57 -4.87
C LYS A 50 1.60 1.29 -5.30
N ARG A 51 2.34 0.30 -5.81
CA ARG A 51 1.78 -1.01 -6.19
C ARG A 51 1.22 -1.73 -4.96
N LYS A 52 1.96 -1.74 -3.84
CA LYS A 52 1.50 -2.34 -2.58
C LYS A 52 0.23 -1.66 -2.06
N TYR A 53 0.20 -0.33 -2.07
CA TYR A 53 -0.96 0.49 -1.70
C TYR A 53 -2.20 0.16 -2.53
N ALA A 54 -2.05 0.08 -3.86
CA ALA A 54 -3.15 -0.25 -4.75
C ALA A 54 -3.74 -1.63 -4.47
N ILE A 55 -2.88 -2.65 -4.29
CA ILE A 55 -3.32 -4.01 -3.98
C ILE A 55 -4.07 -4.06 -2.64
N MET A 56 -3.56 -3.41 -1.60
CA MET A 56 -4.24 -3.35 -0.30
C MET A 56 -5.62 -2.70 -0.39
N LYS A 57 -5.75 -1.60 -1.16
CA LYS A 57 -7.05 -0.98 -1.43
C LYS A 57 -8.01 -1.91 -2.16
N THR A 58 -7.54 -2.64 -3.17
CA THR A 58 -8.36 -3.62 -3.88
C THR A 58 -8.83 -4.73 -2.95
N VAL A 59 -7.95 -5.28 -2.12
CA VAL A 59 -8.30 -6.34 -1.15
C VAL A 59 -9.28 -5.82 -0.10
N LEU A 60 -9.08 -4.61 0.42
CA LEU A 60 -10.02 -3.99 1.35
C LEU A 60 -11.40 -3.83 0.70
N SER A 61 -11.46 -3.32 -0.55
CA SER A 61 -12.70 -3.19 -1.31
C SER A 61 -13.40 -4.53 -1.51
N GLN A 62 -12.67 -5.59 -1.86
CA GLN A 62 -13.22 -6.94 -2.02
C GLN A 62 -13.80 -7.46 -0.69
N LYS A 63 -13.13 -7.21 0.43
CA LYS A 63 -13.64 -7.59 1.76
C LYS A 63 -14.88 -6.77 2.16
N HIS A 64 -15.04 -5.54 1.69
CA HIS A 64 -16.27 -4.76 1.88
C HIS A 64 -17.43 -5.27 1.01
N GLN A 65 -17.16 -5.65 -0.24
CA GLN A 65 -18.17 -6.21 -1.15
C GLN A 65 -18.58 -7.64 -0.78
N GLY A 66 -17.72 -8.40 -0.12
CA GLY A 66 -18.05 -9.75 0.38
C GLY A 66 -18.95 -9.78 1.61
N GLU A 67 -19.21 -8.63 2.26
CA GLU A 67 -20.16 -8.49 3.38
C GLU A 67 -21.58 -8.10 2.93
N SER A 68 -21.79 -7.82 1.63
CA SER A 68 -23.09 -7.41 1.10
C SER A 68 -23.91 -8.57 0.48
N VAL A 69 -23.77 -9.80 1.00
CA VAL A 69 -24.61 -10.97 0.63
C VAL A 69 -25.09 -11.67 1.88
#